data_AF-A0A377KC80-F1
#
_entry.id   AF-A0A377KC80-F1
#
_cell.length_a   1.000
_cell.length_b   1.000
_cell.length_c   1.000
_cell.angle_alpha   90.00
_cell.angle_beta   90.00
_cell.angle_gamma   90.00
#
_symmetry.space_group_name_H-M   'P 1'
#
loop_
_entity.id
_entity.type
_entity.pdbx_description
1 polymer ?
#
loop_
_entity_poly.entity_id
_entity_poly.type
_entity_poly.pdbx_seq_one_letter_code
_entity_poly.pdbx_strand_id
1 'polypeptide(L)'
;MWGSGFTMGVTEFSIDNGKWGINISCTGNPNENNVLAHTIYIYKGDKVVANSEEKNISFVIDGEEFWGVVPDGTRMNDNAWVSFVKAISTATGFELYINEKKVATFNPSAKNVKKVMDNNFIQSCWNTWYE
;
A
#
# COMPACT_ATOMS: atom_id res chain seq x y z
N MET A 1 1.37 -12.81 -6.52
CA MET A 1 1.83 -13.08 -5.13
C MET A 1 2.55 -11.84 -4.64
N TRP A 2 2.46 -11.53 -3.36
CA TRP A 2 3.28 -10.52 -2.71
C TRP A 2 4.76 -10.93 -2.69
N GLY A 3 5.62 -9.97 -2.94
CA GLY A 3 7.04 -9.97 -2.65
C GLY A 3 7.40 -8.76 -1.80
N SER A 4 8.59 -8.77 -1.21
CA SER A 4 9.11 -7.63 -0.45
C SER A 4 10.58 -7.37 -0.78
N GLY A 5 10.99 -6.12 -0.61
CA GLY A 5 12.35 -5.63 -0.80
C GLY A 5 12.67 -4.50 0.17
N PHE A 6 13.95 -4.15 0.26
CA PHE A 6 14.41 -2.99 1.02
C PHE A 6 15.48 -2.27 0.23
N THR A 7 15.30 -0.97 0.04
CA THR A 7 16.26 -0.13 -0.67
C THR A 7 16.27 1.27 -0.09
N MET A 8 17.45 1.81 0.22
CA MET A 8 17.66 3.21 0.63
C MET A 8 16.72 3.69 1.76
N GLY A 9 16.45 2.85 2.76
CA GLY A 9 15.57 3.21 3.88
C GLY A 9 14.07 3.06 3.60
N VAL A 10 13.69 2.44 2.48
CA VAL A 10 12.31 2.15 2.11
C VAL A 10 12.11 0.63 2.07
N THR A 11 11.16 0.13 2.86
CA THR A 11 10.67 -1.24 2.72
C THR A 11 9.55 -1.26 1.70
N GLU A 12 9.70 -2.06 0.66
CA GLU A 12 8.75 -2.14 -0.46
C GLU A 12 8.01 -3.47 -0.43
N PHE A 13 6.71 -3.44 -0.68
CA PHE A 13 5.86 -4.62 -0.81
C PHE A 13 5.14 -4.57 -2.15
N SER A 14 5.32 -5.59 -2.99
CA SER A 14 4.80 -5.57 -4.36
C SER A 14 4.03 -6.81 -4.73
N ILE A 15 2.99 -6.63 -5.55
CA ILE A 15 2.20 -7.73 -6.12
C ILE A 15 1.85 -7.39 -7.56
N ASP A 16 1.90 -8.39 -8.42
CA ASP A 16 1.52 -8.30 -9.82
C ASP A 16 0.57 -9.44 -10.20
N ASN A 17 -0.37 -9.17 -11.10
CA ASN A 17 -1.35 -10.13 -11.63
C ASN A 17 -1.19 -10.45 -13.13
N GLY A 18 -0.05 -10.11 -13.71
CA GLY A 18 0.31 -10.26 -15.14
C GLY A 18 -0.02 -9.04 -16.00
N LYS A 19 -0.77 -8.07 -15.48
CA LYS A 19 -1.18 -6.86 -16.21
C LYS A 19 -1.05 -5.59 -15.37
N TRP A 20 -1.39 -5.70 -14.10
CA TRP A 20 -1.33 -4.62 -13.13
C TRP A 20 -0.46 -5.02 -11.96
N GLY A 21 0.37 -4.06 -11.53
CA GLY A 21 1.23 -4.19 -10.36
C GLY A 21 0.91 -3.12 -9.32
N ILE A 22 1.14 -3.45 -8.06
CA ILE A 22 1.10 -2.51 -6.92
C ILE A 22 2.47 -2.58 -6.24
N ASN A 23 3.00 -1.44 -5.83
CA ASN A 23 4.09 -1.33 -4.88
C ASN A 23 3.63 -0.42 -3.73
N ILE A 24 3.68 -0.93 -2.50
CA ILE A 24 3.49 -0.17 -1.27
C ILE A 24 4.88 0.14 -0.74
N SER A 25 5.26 1.41 -0.78
CA SER A 25 6.56 1.93 -0.37
C SER A 25 6.48 2.54 1.02
N CYS A 26 7.02 1.82 2.01
CA CYS A 26 7.01 2.24 3.40
C CYS A 26 8.37 2.82 3.78
N THR A 27 8.48 4.15 3.66
CA THR A 27 9.68 4.91 4.01
C THR A 27 9.94 4.91 5.52
N GLY A 28 11.19 4.70 5.91
CA GLY A 28 11.72 5.06 7.23
C GLY A 28 12.41 6.43 7.24
N ASN A 29 12.39 7.15 6.12
CA ASN A 29 12.95 8.49 5.98
C ASN A 29 11.84 9.53 6.19
N PRO A 30 11.85 10.32 7.28
CA PRO A 30 10.85 11.36 7.52
C PRO A 30 11.01 12.56 6.60
N ASN A 31 9.90 13.27 6.37
CA ASN A 31 9.93 14.62 5.82
C ASN A 31 10.30 15.67 6.89
N GLU A 32 10.29 16.94 6.51
CA GLU A 32 10.64 18.08 7.38
C GLU A 32 9.80 18.18 8.66
N ASN A 33 8.62 17.56 8.67
CA ASN A 33 7.69 17.55 9.80
C ASN A 33 7.73 16.24 10.61
N ASN A 34 8.76 15.39 10.44
CA ASN A 34 8.87 14.06 11.04
C ASN A 34 7.77 13.06 10.61
N VAL A 35 7.07 13.31 9.49
CA VAL A 35 6.07 12.38 8.95
C VAL A 35 6.73 11.40 7.99
N LEU A 36 6.37 10.12 8.12
CA LEU A 36 6.73 9.06 7.19
C LEU A 36 5.72 9.04 6.04
N ALA A 37 6.02 9.78 4.98
CA ALA A 37 5.19 9.89 3.78
C ALA A 37 5.27 8.60 2.94
N HIS A 38 4.60 7.55 3.40
CA HIS A 38 4.47 6.31 2.65
C HIS A 38 3.66 6.52 1.37
N THR A 39 4.02 5.77 0.32
CA THR A 39 3.44 5.98 -1.02
C THR A 39 3.03 4.64 -1.62
N ILE A 40 1.95 4.66 -2.41
CA ILE A 40 1.52 3.52 -3.20
C ILE A 40 1.71 3.86 -4.67
N TYR A 41 2.39 2.99 -5.40
CA TYR A 41 2.58 3.08 -6.84
C TYR A 41 1.80 1.99 -7.56
N ILE A 42 1.13 2.36 -8.65
CA ILE A 42 0.39 1.44 -9.50
C ILE A 42 1.06 1.35 -10.87
N TYR A 43 1.25 0.12 -11.31
CA TYR A 43 1.91 -0.24 -12.54
C TYR A 43 0.93 -0.88 -13.52
N LYS A 44 1.15 -0.62 -14.81
CA LYS A 44 0.50 -1.35 -15.90
C LYS A 44 1.58 -1.87 -16.84
N GLY A 45 1.90 -3.16 -16.76
CA GLY A 45 3.19 -3.67 -17.20
C GLY A 45 4.33 -2.96 -16.45
N ASP A 46 5.38 -2.56 -17.15
CA ASP A 46 6.57 -1.95 -16.52
C ASP A 46 6.45 -0.42 -16.28
N LYS A 47 5.28 0.17 -16.51
CA LYS A 47 5.07 1.62 -16.42
C LYS A 47 4.25 1.98 -15.19
N VAL A 48 4.76 2.92 -14.39
CA VAL A 48 3.96 3.62 -13.37
C VAL A 48 2.87 4.43 -14.07
N VAL A 49 1.62 4.22 -13.68
CA VAL A 49 0.45 4.91 -14.26
C VAL A 49 -0.35 5.73 -13.25
N ALA A 50 -0.13 5.49 -11.95
CA ALA A 50 -0.70 6.28 -10.85
C ALA A 50 0.16 6.10 -9.59
N ASN A 51 0.08 7.08 -8.69
CA ASN A 51 0.54 6.97 -7.32
C ASN A 51 -0.45 7.68 -6.36
N SER A 52 -0.31 7.44 -5.06
CA SER A 52 -1.20 7.97 -4.03
C SER A 52 -1.04 9.48 -3.76
N GLU A 53 -0.02 10.13 -4.31
CA GLU A 53 0.17 11.59 -4.22
C GLU A 53 -0.67 12.33 -5.27
N GLU A 54 -0.81 11.74 -6.46
CA GLU A 54 -1.40 12.41 -7.62
C GLU A 54 -2.81 11.90 -7.98
N LYS A 55 -3.19 10.72 -7.50
CA LYS A 55 -4.42 10.03 -7.89
C LYS A 55 -5.16 9.47 -6.68
N ASN A 56 -6.47 9.43 -6.83
CA ASN A 56 -7.37 8.76 -5.91
C ASN A 56 -7.23 7.25 -6.09
N ILE A 57 -6.50 6.60 -5.18
CA ILE A 57 -6.33 5.14 -5.15
C ILE A 57 -7.16 4.58 -4.01
N SER A 58 -8.00 3.61 -4.31
CA SER A 58 -8.73 2.86 -3.28
C SER A 58 -8.72 1.36 -3.56
N PHE A 59 -8.92 0.60 -2.49
CA PHE A 59 -8.91 -0.84 -2.45
C PHE A 59 -10.22 -1.33 -1.86
N VAL A 60 -10.94 -2.21 -2.57
CA VAL A 60 -12.12 -2.86 -2.01
C VAL A 60 -11.71 -4.24 -1.49
N ILE A 61 -11.81 -4.43 -0.19
CA ILE A 61 -11.41 -5.65 0.54
C ILE A 61 -12.64 -6.11 1.33
N ASP A 62 -13.10 -7.33 1.09
CA ASP A 62 -14.30 -7.90 1.72
C ASP A 62 -15.56 -7.00 1.66
N GLY A 63 -15.68 -6.20 0.59
CA GLY A 63 -16.80 -5.29 0.36
C GLY A 63 -16.67 -3.91 1.00
N GLU A 64 -15.59 -3.66 1.75
CA GLU A 64 -15.28 -2.35 2.35
C GLU A 64 -14.19 -1.63 1.54
N GLU A 65 -14.31 -0.31 1.40
CA GLU A 65 -13.37 0.52 0.66
C GLU A 65 -12.32 1.16 1.60
N PHE A 66 -11.05 0.97 1.24
CA PHE A 66 -9.90 1.52 1.95
C PHE A 66 -9.09 2.43 1.03
N TRP A 67 -8.88 3.67 1.44
CA TRP A 67 -8.15 4.66 0.66
C TRP A 67 -6.64 4.55 0.88
N GLY A 68 -5.91 4.46 -0.23
CA GLY A 68 -4.45 4.54 -0.24
C GLY A 68 -4.01 6.00 -0.26
N VAL A 69 -4.09 6.68 0.88
CA VAL A 69 -3.67 8.09 1.04
C VAL A 69 -2.22 8.18 1.51
N VAL A 70 -1.51 9.25 1.15
CA VAL A 70 -0.18 9.52 1.71
C VAL A 70 -0.35 10.12 3.11
N PRO A 71 0.28 9.55 4.15
CA PRO A 71 0.32 10.18 5.47
C PRO A 71 0.95 11.57 5.39
N ASP A 72 0.28 12.57 5.96
CA ASP A 72 0.70 13.98 5.94
C ASP A 72 0.73 14.60 7.35
N GLY A 73 0.57 13.77 8.39
CA GLY A 73 0.51 14.19 9.78
C GLY A 73 -0.87 14.68 10.22
N THR A 74 -1.86 14.72 9.31
CA THR A 74 -3.24 14.93 9.71
C THR A 74 -3.83 13.64 10.26
N ARG A 75 -4.60 13.75 11.36
CA ARG A 75 -5.29 12.60 11.95
C ARG A 75 -6.18 11.86 10.95
N MET A 76 -6.74 12.55 9.97
CA MET A 76 -7.61 11.92 8.96
C MET A 76 -6.82 10.98 8.06
N ASN A 77 -5.74 11.46 7.45
CA ASN A 77 -4.95 10.68 6.50
C ASN A 77 -4.14 9.59 7.20
N ASP A 78 -3.61 9.87 8.38
CA ASP A 78 -2.89 8.88 9.19
C ASP A 78 -3.82 7.70 9.56
N ASN A 79 -5.06 7.97 9.98
CA ASN A 79 -6.01 6.91 10.31
C ASN A 79 -6.46 6.13 9.07
N ALA A 80 -6.63 6.80 7.93
CA ALA A 80 -6.99 6.12 6.68
C ALA A 80 -5.87 5.17 6.23
N TRP A 81 -4.61 5.60 6.30
CA TRP A 81 -3.46 4.76 6.00
C TRP A 81 -3.37 3.54 6.93
N VAL A 82 -3.48 3.74 8.25
CA VAL A 82 -3.43 2.64 9.23
C VAL A 82 -4.57 1.63 9.01
N SER A 83 -5.77 2.10 8.68
CA SER A 83 -6.90 1.22 8.34
C SER A 83 -6.63 0.41 7.06
N PHE A 84 -6.09 1.06 6.02
CA PHE A 84 -5.65 0.38 4.80
C PHE A 84 -4.60 -0.71 5.09
N VAL A 85 -3.53 -0.38 5.84
CA VAL A 85 -2.46 -1.31 6.22
C VAL A 85 -3.03 -2.53 6.95
N LYS A 86 -3.94 -2.34 7.90
CA LYS A 86 -4.60 -3.46 8.60
C LYS A 86 -5.34 -4.36 7.62
N ALA A 87 -6.19 -3.79 6.77
CA ALA A 87 -7.02 -4.56 5.86
C ALA A 87 -6.20 -5.32 4.82
N ILE A 88 -5.28 -4.62 4.13
CA ILE A 88 -4.48 -5.23 3.06
C ILE A 88 -3.51 -6.31 3.59
N SER A 89 -3.08 -6.21 4.86
CA SER A 89 -2.15 -7.19 5.46
C SER A 89 -2.74 -8.61 5.58
N THR A 90 -4.06 -8.74 5.54
CA THR A 90 -4.77 -10.02 5.67
C THR A 90 -5.58 -10.41 4.43
N ALA A 91 -5.68 -9.52 3.45
CA ALA A 91 -6.51 -9.69 2.27
C ALA A 91 -6.01 -10.84 1.37
N THR A 92 -6.89 -11.81 1.10
CA THR A 92 -6.64 -12.91 0.13
C THR A 92 -7.36 -12.70 -1.20
N GLY A 93 -8.18 -11.66 -1.29
CA GLY A 93 -8.82 -11.17 -2.49
C GLY A 93 -9.14 -9.68 -2.31
N PHE A 94 -8.86 -8.86 -3.32
CA PHE A 94 -9.18 -7.43 -3.30
C PHE A 94 -9.24 -6.83 -4.70
N GLU A 95 -9.92 -5.71 -4.81
CA GLU A 95 -10.05 -4.94 -6.04
C GLU A 95 -9.29 -3.62 -5.93
N LEU A 96 -8.69 -3.19 -7.03
CA LEU A 96 -7.98 -1.93 -7.13
C LEU A 96 -8.79 -0.94 -7.97
N TYR A 97 -8.96 0.26 -7.45
CA TYR A 97 -9.63 1.38 -8.09
C TYR A 97 -8.67 2.56 -8.25
N ILE A 98 -8.74 3.22 -9.41
CA ILE A 98 -8.06 4.49 -9.67
C ILE A 98 -9.12 5.47 -10.13
N ASN A 99 -9.25 6.62 -9.44
CA ASN A 99 -10.29 7.61 -9.67
C ASN A 99 -11.68 6.94 -9.75
N GLU A 100 -12.01 6.14 -8.73
CA GLU A 100 -13.31 5.47 -8.57
C GLU A 100 -13.65 4.44 -9.66
N LYS A 101 -12.71 4.13 -10.55
CA LYS A 101 -12.88 3.11 -11.57
C LYS A 101 -12.08 1.86 -11.22
N LYS A 102 -12.77 0.72 -11.17
CA LYS A 102 -12.12 -0.60 -11.03
C LYS A 102 -11.16 -0.83 -12.19
N VAL A 103 -9.89 -1.11 -11.87
CA VAL A 103 -8.85 -1.38 -12.87
C VAL A 103 -8.31 -2.80 -12.82
N ALA A 104 -8.32 -3.43 -11.63
CA ALA A 104 -7.76 -4.76 -11.43
C ALA A 104 -8.40 -5.50 -10.24
N THR A 105 -8.18 -6.81 -10.20
CA THR A 105 -8.46 -7.68 -9.06
C THR A 105 -7.20 -8.49 -8.76
N PHE A 106 -6.92 -8.70 -7.48
CA PHE A 106 -5.77 -9.45 -6.98
C PHE A 106 -6.26 -10.55 -6.03
N ASN A 107 -5.66 -11.73 -6.14
CA ASN A 107 -6.00 -12.90 -5.31
C ASN A 107 -4.71 -13.56 -4.79
N PRO A 108 -3.94 -12.91 -3.89
CA PRO A 108 -2.76 -13.52 -3.31
C PRO A 108 -3.15 -14.74 -2.43
N SER A 109 -2.31 -15.77 -2.41
CA SER A 109 -2.59 -16.93 -1.57
C SER A 109 -2.41 -16.60 -0.09
N ALA A 110 -3.27 -17.14 0.78
CA ALA A 110 -3.20 -16.91 2.24
C ALA A 110 -1.81 -17.22 2.82
N LYS A 111 -1.14 -18.27 2.32
CA LYS A 111 0.22 -18.63 2.73
C LYS A 111 1.25 -17.56 2.35
N ASN A 112 1.09 -16.92 1.20
CA ASN A 112 1.97 -15.85 0.75
C ASN A 112 1.70 -14.54 1.48
N VAL A 113 0.42 -14.18 1.68
CA VAL A 113 0.02 -13.04 2.53
C VAL A 113 0.64 -13.17 3.91
N LYS A 114 0.43 -14.31 4.60
CA LYS A 114 1.00 -14.57 5.93
C LYS A 114 2.54 -14.54 5.96
N LYS A 115 3.22 -14.82 4.85
CA LYS A 115 4.69 -14.84 4.79
C LYS A 115 5.29 -13.45 4.56
N VAL A 116 4.62 -12.61 3.76
CA VAL A 116 5.19 -11.35 3.26
C VAL A 116 4.55 -10.14 3.91
N MET A 117 3.23 -10.19 4.11
CA MET A 117 2.44 -9.12 4.73
C MET A 117 2.34 -9.34 6.25
N ASP A 118 3.38 -9.91 6.86
CA ASP A 118 3.42 -10.31 8.26
C ASP A 118 3.78 -9.14 9.18
N ASN A 119 4.34 -9.44 10.36
CA ASN A 119 4.80 -8.41 11.30
C ASN A 119 5.77 -7.41 10.67
N ASN A 120 6.56 -7.79 9.67
CA ASN A 120 7.49 -6.87 9.01
C ASN A 120 6.76 -5.80 8.18
N PHE A 121 5.67 -6.17 7.50
CA PHE A 121 4.82 -5.20 6.80
C PHE A 121 4.18 -4.21 7.78
N ILE A 122 3.58 -4.73 8.85
CA ILE A 122 2.98 -3.89 9.87
C ILE A 122 4.02 -2.97 10.50
N GLN A 123 5.18 -3.47 10.90
CA GLN A 123 6.23 -2.64 11.50
C GLN A 123 6.77 -1.57 10.55
N SER A 124 6.90 -1.88 9.26
CA SER A 124 7.43 -0.93 8.27
C SER A 124 6.43 0.15 7.89
N CYS A 125 5.14 -0.18 7.85
CA CYS A 125 4.11 0.67 7.25
C CYS A 125 3.11 1.24 8.27
N TRP A 126 3.11 0.78 9.53
CA TRP A 126 2.10 1.21 10.50
C TRP A 126 2.35 2.62 11.02
N ASN A 127 3.60 2.95 11.34
CA ASN A 127 3.96 4.24 11.91
C ASN A 127 3.95 5.30 10.82
N THR A 128 3.15 6.35 10.99
CA THR A 128 3.14 7.52 10.09
C THR A 128 4.07 8.64 10.57
N TRP A 129 4.71 8.47 11.72
CA TRP A 129 5.63 9.42 12.33
C TRP A 129 6.95 8.74 12.64
N TYR A 130 8.03 9.48 12.49
CA TYR A 130 9.37 9.05 12.87
C TYR A 130 9.58 9.31 14.38
N GLU A 131 9.99 8.26 15.10
CA GLU A 131 10.26 8.28 16.55
C GLU A 131 11.72 8.64 16.87
#